data_AF-A0A954K875-F1
#
_entry.id   AF-A0A954K875-F1
#
_cell.length_a   1.000
_cell.length_b   1.000
_cell.length_c   1.000
_cell.angle_alpha   90.00
_cell.angle_beta   90.00
_cell.angle_gamma   90.00
#
_symmetry.space_group_name_H-M   'P 1'
#
loop_
_entity.id
_entity.type
_entity.pdbx_description
1 polymer ?
#
loop_
_entity_poly.entity_id
_entity_poly.type
_entity_poly.pdbx_seq_one_letter_code
_entity_poly.pdbx_strand_id
1 'polypeptide(L)' 'MNLKQQQLQAVTRRHFLAQGSTGIGSLALGAMLAENKPLAASTPKKHDAELPAYRLPTRAKSVIFLHMAGSPPQQELFDY' A
#
# COMPACT_ATOMS: atom_id res chain seq x y z
N MET A 1 8.31 -41.88 -24.39
CA MET A 1 8.30 -40.76 -23.40
C MET A 1 7.31 -39.71 -23.89
N ASN A 2 6.40 -39.25 -23.04
CA ASN A 2 5.33 -38.33 -23.44
C ASN A 2 5.84 -36.88 -23.36
N LEU A 3 5.99 -36.21 -24.50
CA LEU A 3 6.52 -34.84 -24.59
C LEU A 3 5.73 -33.84 -23.75
N LYS A 4 4.41 -34.02 -23.66
CA LYS A 4 3.50 -33.14 -22.94
C LYS A 4 3.75 -33.17 -21.43
N GLN A 5 4.10 -34.35 -20.89
CA GLN A 5 4.47 -34.49 -19.48
C GLN A 5 5.80 -33.80 -19.16
N GLN A 6 6.79 -33.88 -20.05
CA GLN A 6 8.08 -33.21 -19.84
C GLN A 6 7.94 -31.68 -19.88
N GLN A 7 7.09 -31.17 -20.76
CA GLN A 7 6.79 -29.74 -20.83
C GLN A 7 6.11 -29.23 -19.55
N LEU A 8 5.14 -29.98 -19.02
CA LEU A 8 4.47 -29.62 -17.76
C LEU A 8 5.43 -29.66 -16.56
N GLN A 9 6.38 -30.60 -16.54
CA GLN A 9 7.41 -30.67 -15.50
C GLN A 9 8.44 -29.54 -15.59
N ALA A 10 8.65 -28.98 -16.79
CA ALA A 10 9.52 -27.83 -17.00
C ALA A 10 8.88 -26.49 -16.58
N VAL A 11 7.56 -26.44 -16.37
CA VAL A 11 6.88 -25.25 -15.84
C VAL A 11 7.17 -25.11 -14.34
N THR A 12 8.05 -24.19 -14.00
CA THR A 12 8.43 -23.89 -12.62
C THR A 12 7.55 -22.79 -12.02
N ARG A 13 7.59 -22.65 -10.68
CA ARG A 13 6.95 -21.53 -9.94
C ARG A 13 7.32 -20.16 -10.52
N ARG A 14 8.53 -20.00 -11.06
CA ARG A 14 8.99 -18.76 -11.69
C ARG A 14 8.20 -18.44 -12.97
N HIS A 15 7.84 -19.44 -13.78
CA HIS A 15 7.00 -19.23 -14.97
C HIS A 15 5.58 -18.82 -14.58
N PHE A 16 5.01 -19.45 -13.55
CA PHE A 16 3.69 -19.09 -13.04
C PHE A 16 3.67 -17.65 -12.51
N LEU A 17 4.63 -17.28 -11.66
CA LEU A 17 4.71 -15.93 -11.11
C LEU A 17 5.03 -14.87 -12.17
N ALA A 18 5.87 -15.20 -13.17
CA ALA A 18 6.16 -14.31 -14.29
C ALA A 18 4.94 -14.06 -15.19
N GLN A 19 4.07 -15.06 -15.37
CA GLN A 19 2.85 -14.92 -16.17
C GLN A 19 1.71 -14.24 -15.39
N GLY A 20 1.65 -14.43 -14.06
CA GLY A 20 0.60 -13.85 -13.20
C GLY A 20 0.89 -12.45 -12.63
N SER A 21 2.14 -11.98 -12.71
CA SER A 21 2.57 -10.71 -12.11
C SER A 21 1.83 -9.49 -12.67
N THR A 22 1.51 -9.48 -13.96
CA THR A 22 0.84 -8.36 -14.64
C THR A 22 -0.56 -8.10 -14.08
N GLY A 23 -1.34 -9.16 -13.81
CA GLY A 23 -2.71 -9.02 -13.30
C GLY A 23 -2.74 -8.45 -11.88
N ILE A 24 -1.96 -9.04 -10.98
CA ILE A 24 -1.85 -8.57 -9.59
C ILE A 24 -1.27 -7.15 -9.54
N GLY A 25 -0.25 -6.87 -10.36
CA GLY A 25 0.34 -5.53 -10.49
C GLY A 25 -0.66 -4.49 -10.98
N SER A 26 -1.51 -4.81 -11.96
CA SER A 26 -2.55 -3.89 -12.44
C SER A 26 -3.64 -3.60 -11.41
N LEU A 27 -4.02 -4.59 -10.59
CA LEU A 27 -4.98 -4.41 -9.50
C LEU A 27 -4.40 -3.51 -8.41
N ALA A 28 -3.15 -3.75 -8.03
CA ALA A 28 -2.45 -2.91 -7.05
C ALA A 28 -2.28 -1.46 -7.56
N LEU A 29 -1.86 -1.29 -8.83
CA LEU A 29 -1.73 0.03 -9.45
C LEU A 29 -3.07 0.76 -9.55
N GLY A 30 -4.14 0.03 -9.91
CA GLY A 30 -5.50 0.56 -9.95
C GLY A 30 -5.98 1.03 -8.57
N ALA A 31 -5.67 0.28 -7.51
CA ALA A 31 -5.98 0.67 -6.14
C ALA A 31 -5.23 1.94 -5.73
N MET A 32 -3.92 2.03 -6.01
CA MET A 32 -3.12 3.22 -5.70
C MET A 32 -3.58 4.46 -6.49
N LEU A 33 -4.00 4.29 -7.75
CA LEU A 33 -4.53 5.39 -8.56
C LEU A 33 -5.93 5.82 -8.10
N ALA A 34 -6.75 4.89 -7.62
CA ALA A 34 -8.06 5.18 -7.03
C ALA A 34 -7.95 5.96 -5.71
N GLU A 35 -6.95 5.64 -4.87
CA GLU A 35 -6.63 6.42 -3.66
C GLU A 35 -6.15 7.84 -3.97
N ASN A 36 -5.44 8.02 -5.09
CA ASN A 36 -4.95 9.32 -5.57
C ASN A 36 -5.94 10.09 -6.44
N LYS A 37 -7.23 9.70 -6.49
CA LYS A 37 -8.23 10.46 -7.23
C LYS A 37 -8.35 11.86 -6.59
N PRO A 38 -8.00 12.95 -7.30
CA PRO A 38 -8.31 14.28 -6.81
C PRO A 38 -9.84 14.38 -6.72
N LEU A 39 -10.34 14.92 -5.61
CA LEU A 39 -11.75 15.30 -5.38
C LEU A 39 -12.21 16.43 -6.34
N ALA A 40 -11.71 16.47 -7.57
CA ALA A 40 -12.01 17.46 -8.58
C ALA A 40 -13.36 17.14 -9.25
N ALA A 41 -14.44 17.34 -8.52
CA ALA A 41 -15.74 17.75 -9.05
C ALA A 41 -16.72 18.05 -7.91
N SER A 42 -16.47 19.10 -7.15
CA SER A 42 -17.57 19.94 -6.68
C SER A 42 -17.15 21.40 -6.85
N THR A 43 -17.96 22.09 -7.66
CA THR A 43 -17.90 23.51 -8.02
C THR A 43 -17.35 24.43 -6.91
N PRO A 44 -16.57 25.47 -7.24
CA PRO A 44 -16.20 26.47 -6.25
C PRO A 44 -17.46 27.28 -5.89
N LYS A 45 -18.10 26.93 -4.76
CA LYS A 45 -19.09 27.80 -4.15
C LYS A 45 -18.31 29.00 -3.62
N LYS A 46 -18.59 30.21 -4.11
CA LYS A 46 -18.06 31.47 -3.57
C LYS A 46 -18.11 31.41 -2.05
N HIS A 47 -16.94 31.36 -1.41
CA HIS A 47 -16.82 31.29 0.04
C HIS A 47 -16.60 32.71 0.57
N ASP A 48 -17.59 33.58 0.39
CA ASP A 48 -17.71 34.81 1.18
C ASP A 48 -18.35 34.42 2.51
N ALA A 49 -17.57 33.78 3.35
CA ALA A 49 -17.85 33.61 4.77
C ALA A 49 -16.51 33.34 5.43
N GLU A 50 -16.10 34.23 6.34
CA GLU A 50 -15.07 33.95 7.33
C GLU A 50 -15.28 32.52 7.82
N LEU A 51 -14.37 31.64 7.43
CA LEU A 51 -14.40 30.27 7.91
C LEU A 51 -14.24 30.38 9.42
N PRO A 52 -15.20 29.88 10.23
CA PRO A 52 -14.95 29.78 11.66
C PRO A 52 -13.66 28.98 11.79
N ALA A 53 -12.73 29.44 12.63
CA ALA A 53 -11.47 28.78 12.89
C ALA A 53 -11.74 27.42 13.58
N TYR A 54 -12.24 26.46 12.80
CA TYR A 54 -12.45 25.09 13.19
C TYR A 54 -11.07 24.46 13.19
N ARG A 55 -10.33 24.77 14.26
CA ARG A 55 -9.14 24.05 14.66
C ARG A 55 -9.60 22.69 15.17
N LEU A 56 -9.84 21.78 14.22
CA LEU A 56 -9.93 20.36 14.50
C LEU A 56 -8.77 20.00 15.43
N PRO A 57 -9.01 19.33 16.57
CA PRO A 57 -7.91 18.81 17.36
C PRO A 57 -7.11 17.87 16.46
N THR A 58 -5.87 18.25 16.15
CA THR A 58 -4.98 17.47 15.30
C THR A 58 -4.65 16.18 16.02
N ARG A 59 -5.36 15.10 15.71
CA ARG A 59 -5.06 13.76 16.21
C ARG A 59 -4.24 13.03 15.16
N ALA A 60 -3.00 12.66 15.51
CA ALA A 60 -2.20 11.79 14.66
C ALA A 60 -2.95 10.47 14.44
N LYS A 61 -3.21 10.13 13.17
CA LYS A 61 -3.99 8.94 12.80
C LYS A 61 -3.17 7.65 12.94
N SER A 62 -1.85 7.74 12.75
CA SER A 62 -0.92 6.62 12.89
C SER A 62 0.47 7.12 13.24
N VAL A 63 1.18 6.38 14.07
CA VAL A 63 2.60 6.60 14.40
C VAL A 63 3.35 5.38 13.89
N ILE A 64 4.25 5.59 12.92
CA ILE A 64 5.07 4.50 12.36
C ILE A 64 6.43 4.58 13.04
N PHE A 65 6.82 3.52 13.74
CA PHE A 65 8.12 3.40 14.37
C PHE A 65 8.99 2.44 13.54
N LEU A 66 10.06 2.96 12.95
CA LEU A 66 10.96 2.21 12.08
C LEU A 66 12.21 1.79 12.85
N HIS A 67 12.40 0.49 13.00
CA HIS A 67 13.64 -0.07 13.52
C HIS A 67 14.55 -0.46 12.35
N MET A 68 15.69 0.22 12.26
CA MET A 68 16.75 -0.12 11.31
C MET A 68 17.74 -1.10 11.94
N ALA A 69 18.48 -1.85 11.12
CA ALA A 69 19.48 -2.80 11.58
C ALA A 69 20.49 -2.11 12.51
N GLY A 70 20.60 -2.58 13.76
CA GLY A 70 21.41 -1.98 14.82
C GLY A 70 20.63 -1.16 15.87
N SER A 71 19.30 -1.02 15.73
CA SER A 71 18.46 -0.51 16.82
C SER A 71 18.51 -1.46 18.02
N PRO A 72 18.62 -0.95 19.27
CA PRO A 72 18.53 -1.79 20.46
C PRO A 72 17.19 -2.55 20.50
N PRO A 73 17.17 -3.81 20.97
CA PRO A 73 15.96 -4.61 21.04
C PRO A 73 14.96 -3.98 21.99
N GLN A 74 13.71 -3.86 21.56
CA GLN A 74 12.61 -3.21 22.29
C GLN A 74 12.18 -3.97 23.56
N GLN A 75 12.80 -5.13 23.86
CA GLN A 75 12.43 -6.03 24.95
C GLN A 75 13.27 -5.89 26.23
N GLU A 76 14.22 -4.96 26.30
CA GLU A 76 15.08 -4.78 27.50
C GLU A 76 14.60 -3.61 28.36
N LEU A 77 13.37 -3.63 28.89
CA LEU A 77 13.01 -2.66 29.94
C LEU A 77 12.19 -3.17 31.12
N PHE A 78 11.74 -4.42 31.17
CA PHE A 78 11.05 -4.89 32.37
C PHE A 78 11.39 -6.34 32.70
N ASP A 79 12.67 -6.61 32.95
CA ASP A 79 13.06 -7.69 33.86
C ASP A 79 13.11 -7.11 35.28
N TYR A 80 12.11 -7.46 36.08
CA TYR A 80 12.13 -7.38 37.55
C TYR A 80 11.94 -8.79 38.10
#